data_AF-A9DIH0-F1
#
_entry.id   AF-A9DIH0-F1
#
_cell.length_a   1.000
_cell.length_b   1.000
_cell.length_c   1.000
_cell.angle_alpha   90.00
_cell.angle_beta   90.00
_cell.angle_gamma   90.00
#
_symmetry.space_group_name_H-M   'P 1'
#
loop_
_entity.id
_entity.type
_entity.pdbx_description
1 polymer ?
#
loop_
_entity_poly.entity_id
_entity_poly.type
_entity_poly.pdbx_seq_one_letter_code
_entity_poly.pdbx_strand_id
1 'polypeptide(L)'
;MIIFNLDAILIALLSALLSLPFLGIYYFGGMNDDILIICISWMILVASFIGKASGTVGRLFFIPMWLLSIPLPFIVTYGRYGWTGIGVTFGIFIGFVGLLLGFMYYVEKKRLNNLRSEKIEFPDRETDPEAYWEVVKEKFFSPTFIKMTPEIGRFNIRVAEALQRDNVELTTLEAYKQEMAKAGSKRKKIDSKAEDNLMEEIDQKIIAVQEAKELLEKVSG
;
A
#
# COMPACT_ATOMS: atom_id res chain seq x y z
N MET A 1 27.41 -17.75 1.86
CA MET A 1 27.20 -16.61 2.77
C MET A 1 25.71 -16.40 2.88
N ILE A 2 25.08 -16.98 3.92
CA ILE A 2 23.65 -16.76 4.16
C ILE A 2 23.57 -15.34 4.71
N ILE A 3 23.18 -14.39 3.86
CA ILE A 3 22.77 -13.07 4.32
C ILE A 3 21.47 -13.34 5.09
N PHE A 4 21.60 -13.55 6.40
CA PHE A 4 20.47 -13.57 7.32
C PHE A 4 19.91 -12.16 7.33
N ASN A 5 19.05 -11.87 6.37
CA ASN A 5 18.38 -10.59 6.28
C ASN A 5 17.36 -10.54 7.41
N LEU A 6 17.54 -9.62 8.35
CA LEU A 6 16.64 -9.42 9.48
C LEU A 6 15.19 -9.18 8.99
N ASP A 7 15.05 -8.55 7.82
CA ASP A 7 13.76 -8.37 7.14
C ASP A 7 13.10 -9.70 6.76
N ALA A 8 13.89 -10.70 6.35
CA ALA A 8 13.39 -12.03 6.00
C ALA A 8 12.82 -12.75 7.24
N ILE A 9 13.47 -12.60 8.40
CA ILE A 9 12.97 -13.13 9.67
C ILE A 9 11.67 -12.43 10.05
N LEU A 10 11.61 -11.10 9.95
CA LEU A 10 10.40 -10.33 10.26
C LEU A 10 9.22 -10.75 9.37
N ILE A 11 9.45 -10.94 8.06
CA ILE A 11 8.40 -11.37 7.13
C ILE A 11 7.97 -12.82 7.41
N ALA A 12 8.89 -13.71 7.77
CA ALA A 12 8.55 -15.08 8.17
C ALA A 12 7.71 -15.11 9.46
N LEU A 13 8.08 -14.30 10.46
CA LEU A 13 7.30 -14.14 11.69
C LEU A 13 5.92 -13.53 11.42
N LEU A 14 5.84 -12.55 10.52
CA LEU A 14 4.57 -11.97 10.10
C LEU A 14 3.68 -13.01 9.40
N SER A 15 4.26 -13.84 8.53
CA SER A 15 3.56 -14.95 7.87
C SER A 15 2.99 -15.93 8.89
N ALA A 16 3.78 -16.29 9.91
CA ALA A 16 3.34 -17.18 10.98
C ALA A 16 2.23 -16.54 11.82
N LEU A 17 2.37 -15.26 12.19
CA LEU A 17 1.38 -14.51 12.95
C LEU A 17 0.02 -14.44 12.22
N LEU A 18 0.04 -14.13 10.93
CA LEU A 18 -1.17 -14.10 10.10
C LEU A 18 -1.80 -15.48 9.93
N SER A 19 -1.01 -16.55 10.04
CA SER A 19 -1.48 -17.93 9.95
C SER A 19 -2.09 -18.47 11.25
N LEU A 20 -1.81 -17.86 12.41
CA LEU A 20 -2.29 -18.33 13.73
C LEU A 20 -3.81 -18.50 13.84
N PRO A 21 -4.66 -17.59 13.34
CA PRO A 21 -6.12 -17.76 13.42
C PRO A 21 -6.59 -19.06 12.74
N PHE A 22 -5.99 -19.42 11.61
CA PHE A 22 -6.33 -20.63 10.87
C PHE A 22 -5.85 -21.89 11.57
N LEU A 23 -4.65 -21.86 12.17
CA LEU A 23 -4.15 -22.93 13.04
C LEU A 23 -5.05 -23.13 14.26
N GLY A 24 -5.57 -22.05 14.85
CA GLY A 24 -6.57 -22.12 15.92
C GLY A 24 -7.87 -22.79 15.48
N ILE A 25 -8.45 -22.38 14.35
CA ILE A 25 -9.67 -22.98 13.80
C ILE A 25 -9.45 -24.47 13.50
N TYR A 26 -8.31 -24.83 12.93
CA TYR A 26 -7.91 -26.22 12.69
C TYR A 26 -7.82 -27.04 13.97
N TYR A 27 -7.16 -26.51 15.00
CA TYR A 27 -7.00 -27.18 16.29
C TYR A 27 -8.36 -27.50 16.96
N PHE A 28 -9.34 -26.61 16.81
CA PHE A 28 -10.71 -26.84 17.29
C PHE A 28 -11.58 -27.68 16.33
N GLY A 29 -10.99 -28.30 15.31
CA GLY A 29 -11.68 -29.18 14.36
C GLY A 29 -12.58 -28.46 13.36
N GLY A 30 -12.48 -27.14 13.23
CA GLY A 30 -13.30 -26.34 12.32
C GLY A 30 -12.80 -26.32 10.87
N MET A 31 -11.65 -26.94 10.59
CA MET A 31 -10.99 -26.92 9.28
C MET A 31 -10.23 -28.23 9.04
N ASN A 32 -10.15 -28.69 7.79
CA ASN A 32 -9.34 -29.85 7.41
C ASN A 32 -7.91 -29.43 6.97
N ASP A 33 -7.01 -30.41 6.84
CA ASP A 33 -5.62 -30.16 6.45
C ASP A 33 -5.49 -29.42 5.11
N ASP A 34 -6.31 -29.80 4.13
CA ASP A 34 -6.24 -29.24 2.78
C ASP A 34 -6.63 -27.75 2.77
N ILE A 35 -7.69 -27.37 3.47
CA ILE A 35 -8.12 -25.96 3.60
C ILE A 35 -7.10 -25.18 4.44
N LEU A 36 -6.54 -25.79 5.49
CA LEU A 36 -5.49 -25.16 6.29
C LEU A 36 -4.28 -24.79 5.44
N ILE A 37 -3.80 -25.71 4.58
CA ILE A 37 -2.68 -25.46 3.67
C ILE A 37 -2.99 -24.29 2.74
N ILE A 38 -4.20 -24.22 2.16
CA ILE A 38 -4.62 -23.12 1.30
C ILE A 38 -4.56 -21.78 2.05
N CYS A 39 -5.15 -21.72 3.25
CA CYS A 39 -5.18 -20.50 4.05
C CYS A 39 -3.78 -20.03 4.45
N ILE A 40 -2.92 -20.94 4.91
CA ILE A 40 -1.52 -20.62 5.27
C ILE A 40 -0.74 -20.14 4.06
N SER A 41 -0.85 -20.84 2.92
CA SER A 41 -0.23 -20.42 1.67
C SER A 41 -0.59 -18.99 1.31
N TRP A 42 -1.84 -18.57 1.49
CA TRP A 42 -2.21 -17.19 1.20
C TRP A 42 -1.80 -16.18 2.25
N MET A 43 -1.72 -16.55 3.53
CA MET A 43 -1.15 -15.67 4.54
C MET A 43 0.34 -15.40 4.27
N ILE A 44 1.07 -16.39 3.73
CA ILE A 44 2.43 -16.20 3.22
C ILE A 44 2.43 -15.20 2.04
N LEU A 45 1.46 -15.28 1.13
CA LEU A 45 1.33 -14.31 0.04
C LEU A 45 1.10 -12.89 0.58
N VAL A 46 0.20 -12.73 1.54
CA VAL A 46 -0.11 -11.45 2.17
C VAL A 46 1.11 -10.85 2.86
N ALA A 47 1.81 -11.63 3.68
CA ALA A 47 3.04 -11.21 4.33
C ALA A 47 4.12 -10.81 3.30
N SER A 48 4.20 -11.53 2.18
CA SER A 48 5.12 -11.19 1.08
C SER A 48 4.80 -9.83 0.45
N PHE A 49 3.52 -9.50 0.28
CA PHE A 49 3.09 -8.19 -0.23
C PHE A 49 3.34 -7.07 0.77
N ILE A 50 3.08 -7.30 2.07
CA ILE A 50 3.38 -6.33 3.13
C ILE A 50 4.88 -6.04 3.17
N GLY A 51 5.72 -7.07 3.18
CA GLY A 51 7.18 -6.90 3.19
C GLY A 51 7.69 -6.15 1.96
N LYS A 52 7.11 -6.40 0.79
CA LYS A 52 7.47 -5.65 -0.43
C LYS A 52 7.02 -4.17 -0.34
N ALA A 53 5.86 -3.90 0.25
CA ALA A 53 5.34 -2.55 0.43
C ALA A 53 6.15 -1.73 1.45
N SER A 54 6.71 -2.38 2.47
CA SER A 54 7.59 -1.74 3.47
C SER A 54 9.03 -1.49 2.98
N GLY A 55 9.29 -1.55 1.67
CA GLY A 55 10.59 -1.23 1.09
C GLY A 55 11.65 -2.34 1.21
N THR A 56 11.31 -3.56 1.64
CA THR A 56 12.30 -4.65 1.72
C THR A 56 12.81 -5.05 0.34
N VAL A 57 14.08 -4.73 0.04
CA VAL A 57 14.73 -5.02 -1.23
C VAL A 57 15.33 -6.43 -1.21
N GLY A 58 14.61 -7.41 -1.76
CA GLY A 58 15.05 -8.82 -1.73
C GLY A 58 14.33 -9.73 -2.71
N ARG A 59 14.48 -9.50 -4.02
CA ARG A 59 13.78 -10.29 -5.08
C ARG A 59 13.97 -11.81 -4.91
N LEU A 60 15.15 -12.27 -4.51
CA LEU A 60 15.44 -13.70 -4.29
C LEU A 60 14.72 -14.31 -3.07
N PHE A 61 14.36 -13.51 -2.06
CA PHE A 61 13.63 -13.98 -0.88
C PHE A 61 12.13 -14.15 -1.16
N PHE A 62 11.55 -13.29 -1.98
CA PHE A 62 10.12 -13.35 -2.31
C PHE A 62 9.75 -14.49 -3.26
N ILE A 63 10.67 -14.94 -4.12
CA ILE A 63 10.40 -16.00 -5.10
C ILE A 63 9.96 -17.33 -4.42
N PRO A 64 10.69 -17.87 -3.42
CA PRO A 64 10.24 -19.05 -2.68
C PRO A 64 8.88 -18.86 -2.00
N MET A 65 8.61 -17.69 -1.40
CA MET A 65 7.32 -17.42 -0.78
C MET A 65 6.18 -17.40 -1.81
N TRP A 66 6.39 -16.82 -2.99
CA TRP A 66 5.40 -16.82 -4.06
C TRP A 66 5.15 -18.23 -4.62
N LEU A 67 6.18 -19.06 -4.72
CA LEU A 67 6.04 -20.47 -5.10
C LEU A 67 5.29 -21.29 -4.03
N LEU A 68 5.51 -21.03 -2.75
CA LEU A 68 4.79 -21.74 -1.68
C LEU A 68 3.35 -21.21 -1.49
N SER A 69 3.07 -20.00 -1.95
CA SER A 69 1.77 -19.36 -1.74
C SER A 69 0.82 -19.45 -2.93
N ILE A 70 1.34 -19.44 -4.16
CA ILE A 70 0.53 -19.43 -5.38
C ILE A 70 0.36 -20.87 -5.91
N PRO A 71 1.38 -21.58 -6.45
CA PRO A 71 1.16 -22.87 -7.08
C PRO A 71 0.91 -24.02 -6.08
N LEU A 72 1.51 -24.00 -4.88
CA LEU A 72 1.33 -25.07 -3.89
C LEU A 72 -0.14 -25.39 -3.57
N PRO A 73 -1.03 -24.42 -3.25
CA PRO A 73 -2.43 -24.73 -2.97
C PRO A 73 -3.16 -25.31 -4.19
N PHE A 74 -2.83 -24.90 -5.42
CA PHE A 74 -3.38 -25.50 -6.63
C PHE A 74 -2.89 -26.94 -6.83
N ILE A 75 -1.62 -27.23 -6.56
CA ILE A 75 -1.05 -28.59 -6.68
C ILE A 75 -1.70 -29.52 -5.65
N VAL A 76 -1.82 -29.10 -4.39
CA VAL A 76 -2.41 -29.91 -3.31
C VAL A 76 -3.87 -30.22 -3.60
N THR A 77 -4.64 -29.21 -3.98
CA THR A 77 -6.06 -29.40 -4.29
C THR A 77 -6.30 -30.18 -5.58
N TYR A 78 -5.45 -30.01 -6.59
CA TYR A 78 -5.51 -30.83 -7.81
C TYR A 78 -5.19 -32.29 -7.53
N GLY A 79 -4.15 -32.58 -6.74
CA GLY A 79 -3.76 -33.96 -6.42
C GLY A 79 -4.87 -34.75 -5.71
N ARG A 80 -5.69 -34.07 -4.90
CA ARG A 80 -6.73 -34.71 -4.08
C ARG A 80 -8.13 -34.67 -4.67
N TYR A 81 -8.47 -33.57 -5.36
CA TYR A 81 -9.82 -33.31 -5.86
C TYR A 81 -9.86 -33.05 -7.37
N GLY A 82 -8.74 -33.20 -8.08
CA GLY A 82 -8.63 -32.96 -9.52
C GLY A 82 -9.02 -31.52 -9.89
N TRP A 83 -9.65 -31.36 -11.05
CA TRP A 83 -10.11 -30.05 -11.54
C TRP A 83 -11.12 -29.36 -10.61
N THR A 84 -11.89 -30.12 -9.84
CA THR A 84 -12.83 -29.53 -8.86
C THR A 84 -12.08 -28.82 -7.74
N GLY A 85 -10.94 -29.36 -7.30
CA GLY A 85 -10.06 -28.73 -6.31
C GLY A 85 -9.47 -27.41 -6.81
N ILE A 86 -9.01 -27.37 -8.07
CA ILE A 86 -8.53 -26.13 -8.70
C ILE A 86 -9.65 -25.07 -8.71
N GLY A 87 -10.87 -25.46 -9.09
CA GLY A 87 -12.03 -24.55 -9.10
C GLY A 87 -12.34 -23.95 -7.73
N VAL A 88 -12.31 -24.78 -6.67
CA VAL A 88 -12.51 -24.33 -5.28
C VAL A 88 -11.40 -23.38 -4.85
N THR A 89 -10.12 -23.74 -5.03
CA THR A 89 -8.97 -22.90 -4.68
C THR A 89 -9.03 -21.55 -5.40
N PHE A 90 -9.37 -21.57 -6.69
CA PHE A 90 -9.52 -20.35 -7.48
C PHE A 90 -10.69 -19.49 -7.01
N GLY A 91 -11.83 -20.10 -6.67
CA GLY A 91 -12.99 -19.39 -6.13
C GLY A 91 -12.68 -18.71 -4.80
N ILE A 92 -12.01 -19.42 -3.89
CA ILE A 92 -11.59 -18.84 -2.60
C ILE A 92 -10.54 -17.72 -2.85
N PHE A 93 -9.66 -17.84 -3.87
CA PHE A 93 -8.66 -16.82 -4.21
C PHE A 93 -9.32 -15.53 -4.72
N ILE A 94 -10.31 -15.66 -5.63
CA ILE A 94 -11.13 -14.53 -6.08
C ILE A 94 -11.85 -13.90 -4.89
N GLY A 95 -12.42 -14.71 -3.99
CA GLY A 95 -13.05 -14.22 -2.77
C GLY A 95 -12.09 -13.40 -1.90
N PHE A 96 -10.86 -13.89 -1.73
CA PHE A 96 -9.81 -13.19 -1.00
C PHE A 96 -9.41 -11.86 -1.65
N VAL A 97 -9.16 -11.86 -2.97
CA VAL A 97 -8.87 -10.62 -3.72
C VAL A 97 -10.04 -9.64 -3.65
N GLY A 98 -11.28 -10.13 -3.79
CA GLY A 98 -12.48 -9.33 -3.65
C GLY A 98 -12.62 -8.70 -2.25
N LEU A 99 -12.27 -9.45 -1.21
CA LEU A 99 -12.25 -8.94 0.18
C LEU A 99 -11.19 -7.85 0.36
N LEU A 100 -9.99 -8.03 -0.19
CA LEU A 100 -8.94 -6.99 -0.16
C LEU A 100 -9.40 -5.72 -0.88
N LEU A 101 -9.95 -5.85 -2.10
CA LEU A 101 -10.49 -4.71 -2.85
C LEU A 101 -11.63 -4.03 -2.09
N GLY A 102 -12.52 -4.81 -1.46
CA GLY A 102 -13.60 -4.30 -0.62
C GLY A 102 -13.08 -3.53 0.61
N PHE A 103 -12.01 -4.03 1.25
CA PHE A 103 -11.38 -3.34 2.38
C PHE A 103 -10.72 -2.03 1.95
N MET A 104 -9.97 -2.03 0.84
CA MET A 104 -9.37 -0.81 0.29
C MET A 104 -10.43 0.24 -0.06
N TYR A 105 -11.51 -0.18 -0.73
CA TYR A 105 -12.66 0.69 -0.99
C TYR A 105 -13.30 1.24 0.29
N TYR A 106 -13.43 0.40 1.33
CA TYR A 106 -13.97 0.83 2.62
C TYR A 106 -13.08 1.85 3.32
N VAL A 107 -11.75 1.65 3.33
CA VAL A 107 -10.78 2.60 3.90
C VAL A 107 -10.85 3.94 3.17
N GLU A 108 -10.85 3.92 1.84
CA GLU A 108 -10.95 5.13 1.02
C GLU A 108 -12.27 5.87 1.27
N LYS A 109 -13.39 5.16 1.34
CA LYS A 109 -14.71 5.72 1.67
C LYS A 109 -14.77 6.28 3.09
N LYS A 110 -14.12 5.62 4.05
CA LYS A 110 -14.02 6.11 5.43
C LYS A 110 -13.21 7.40 5.49
N ARG A 111 -12.08 7.47 4.77
CA ARG A 111 -11.26 8.69 4.68
C ARG A 111 -12.05 9.81 4.00
N LEU A 112 -12.77 9.54 2.91
CA LEU A 112 -13.67 10.50 2.25
C LEU A 112 -14.63 11.17 3.25
N ASN A 113 -15.29 10.37 4.09
CA ASN A 113 -16.24 10.89 5.08
C ASN A 113 -15.59 11.81 6.13
N ASN A 114 -14.28 11.66 6.37
CA ASN A 114 -13.51 12.41 7.35
C ASN A 114 -12.76 13.62 6.76
N LEU A 115 -12.74 13.80 5.43
CA LEU A 115 -11.98 14.89 4.78
C LEU A 115 -12.34 16.29 5.28
N ARG A 116 -13.58 16.50 5.73
CA ARG A 116 -14.03 17.81 6.23
C ARG A 116 -13.41 18.16 7.59
N SER A 117 -13.21 17.17 8.45
CA SER A 117 -12.68 17.32 9.80
C SER A 117 -11.18 17.00 9.91
N GLU A 118 -10.58 16.46 8.86
CA GLU A 118 -9.16 16.15 8.83
C GLU A 118 -8.30 17.42 8.95
N LYS A 119 -7.42 17.43 9.95
CA LYS A 119 -6.45 18.51 10.15
C LYS A 119 -5.27 18.34 9.20
N ILE A 120 -4.86 19.44 8.60
CA ILE A 120 -3.70 19.54 7.71
C ILE A 120 -2.59 20.15 8.54
N GLU A 121 -1.74 19.29 9.08
CA GLU A 121 -0.56 19.63 9.87
C GLU A 121 0.60 18.85 9.25
N PHE A 122 1.70 19.55 8.97
CA PHE A 122 2.94 18.97 8.51
C PHE A 122 3.95 19.01 9.65
N PRO A 123 4.83 18.00 9.77
CA PRO A 123 5.90 18.06 10.76
C PRO A 123 6.88 19.19 10.40
N ASP A 124 7.84 19.48 11.29
CA ASP A 124 8.85 20.48 10.98
C ASP A 124 9.88 19.93 9.98
N ARG A 125 10.00 20.62 8.83
CA ARG A 125 10.89 20.25 7.74
C ARG A 125 12.37 20.30 8.13
N GLU A 126 12.76 21.20 9.03
CA GLU A 126 14.17 21.31 9.45
C GLU A 126 14.58 20.18 10.39
N THR A 127 13.63 19.70 11.19
CA THR A 127 13.86 18.62 12.17
C THR A 127 13.91 17.25 11.50
N ASP A 128 12.96 16.94 10.61
CA ASP A 128 12.93 15.66 9.87
C ASP A 128 12.42 15.88 8.43
N PRO A 129 13.33 16.15 7.49
CA PRO A 129 12.95 16.40 6.10
C PRO A 129 12.32 15.18 5.41
N GLU A 130 12.66 13.95 5.83
CA GLU A 130 12.14 12.72 5.23
C GLU A 130 10.69 12.51 5.66
N ALA A 131 10.45 12.54 6.97
CA ALA A 131 9.09 12.44 7.52
C ALA A 131 8.20 13.58 7.02
N TYR A 132 8.74 14.78 6.81
CA TYR A 132 8.02 15.89 6.19
C TYR A 132 7.46 15.52 4.82
N TRP A 133 8.30 15.11 3.88
CA TRP A 133 7.84 14.86 2.52
C TRP A 133 6.94 13.63 2.40
N GLU A 134 7.16 12.60 3.22
CA GLU A 134 6.25 11.45 3.31
C GLU A 134 4.85 11.88 3.79
N VAL A 135 4.77 12.69 4.86
CA VAL A 135 3.48 13.21 5.35
C VAL A 135 2.82 14.12 4.30
N VAL A 136 3.60 14.95 3.60
CA VAL A 136 3.07 15.77 2.49
C VAL A 136 2.41 14.91 1.43
N LYS A 137 3.09 13.84 0.99
CA LYS A 137 2.56 12.89 0.00
C LYS A 137 1.28 12.22 0.49
N GLU A 138 1.29 11.70 1.71
CA GLU A 138 0.13 11.02 2.31
C GLU A 138 -1.08 11.94 2.48
N LYS A 139 -0.86 13.23 2.76
CA LYS A 139 -1.92 14.21 2.98
C LYS A 139 -2.72 14.50 1.73
N PHE A 140 -2.14 14.41 0.54
CA PHE A 140 -2.94 14.49 -0.69
C PHE A 140 -3.86 13.27 -0.80
N PHE A 141 -5.12 13.51 -1.17
CA PHE A 141 -6.08 12.45 -1.39
C PHE A 141 -6.16 12.15 -2.88
N SER A 142 -5.52 11.05 -3.31
CA SER A 142 -5.62 10.50 -4.65
C SER A 142 -6.59 9.32 -4.67
N PRO A 143 -7.81 9.48 -5.19
CA PRO A 143 -8.78 8.39 -5.19
C PRO A 143 -8.40 7.29 -6.19
N THR A 144 -8.43 6.03 -5.75
CA THR A 144 -8.17 4.84 -6.60
C THR A 144 -9.47 4.12 -6.97
N PHE A 145 -10.37 3.90 -6.00
CA PHE A 145 -11.62 3.16 -6.24
C PHE A 145 -12.85 4.05 -6.26
N ILE A 146 -12.81 5.23 -5.63
CA ILE A 146 -13.90 6.21 -5.69
C ILE A 146 -13.67 7.22 -6.80
N LYS A 147 -14.74 7.90 -7.23
CA LYS A 147 -14.61 8.99 -8.20
C LYS A 147 -14.12 10.25 -7.50
N MET A 148 -13.27 11.01 -8.17
CA MET A 148 -12.88 12.35 -7.72
C MET A 148 -14.14 13.23 -7.55
N THR A 149 -14.36 13.71 -6.33
CA THR A 149 -15.52 14.53 -5.95
C THR A 149 -15.10 15.98 -5.70
N PRO A 150 -16.02 16.95 -5.75
CA PRO A 150 -15.73 18.33 -5.33
C PRO A 150 -15.20 18.43 -3.89
N GLU A 151 -15.55 17.50 -3.01
CA GLU A 151 -15.03 17.49 -1.63
C GLU A 151 -13.54 17.13 -1.60
N ILE A 152 -13.15 16.11 -2.37
CA ILE A 152 -11.74 15.71 -2.51
C ILE A 152 -10.94 16.87 -3.12
N GLY A 153 -11.44 17.48 -4.21
CA GLY A 153 -10.76 18.61 -4.84
C GLY A 153 -10.56 19.80 -3.89
N ARG A 154 -11.59 20.17 -3.12
CA ARG A 154 -11.46 21.24 -2.10
C ARG A 154 -10.49 20.87 -1.00
N PHE A 155 -10.46 19.62 -0.56
CA PHE A 155 -9.51 19.17 0.44
C PHE A 155 -8.07 19.26 -0.09
N ASN A 156 -7.80 18.74 -1.28
CA ASN A 156 -6.48 18.80 -1.91
C ASN A 156 -6.01 20.24 -2.16
N ILE A 157 -6.93 21.15 -2.51
CA ILE A 157 -6.60 22.59 -2.59
C ILE A 157 -6.19 23.14 -1.22
N ARG A 158 -6.89 22.80 -0.13
CA ARG A 158 -6.48 23.22 1.22
C ARG A 158 -5.10 22.66 1.62
N VAL A 159 -4.79 21.43 1.21
CA VAL A 159 -3.45 20.82 1.43
C VAL A 159 -2.39 21.62 0.66
N ALA A 160 -2.63 21.93 -0.61
CA ALA A 160 -1.74 22.76 -1.42
C ALA A 160 -1.57 24.18 -0.87
N GLU A 161 -2.64 24.81 -0.36
CA GLU A 161 -2.57 26.12 0.28
C GLU A 161 -1.78 26.09 1.59
N ALA A 162 -1.87 25.01 2.37
CA ALA A 162 -1.06 24.83 3.56
C ALA A 162 0.43 24.71 3.20
N LEU A 163 0.79 23.97 2.15
CA LEU A 163 2.17 23.89 1.66
C LEU A 163 2.73 25.24 1.19
N GLN A 164 1.90 26.07 0.56
CA GLN A 164 2.31 27.43 0.17
C GLN A 164 2.60 28.32 1.39
N ARG A 165 1.90 28.12 2.51
CA ARG A 165 2.16 28.87 3.75
C ARG A 165 3.49 28.49 4.40
N ASP A 166 3.92 27.24 4.21
CA ASP A 166 5.22 26.75 4.67
C ASP A 166 6.38 27.17 3.73
N ASN A 167 6.13 28.10 2.80
CA ASN A 167 7.09 28.61 1.81
C ASN A 167 7.77 27.51 0.99
N VAL A 168 7.04 26.44 0.68
CA VAL A 168 7.54 25.36 -0.17
C VAL A 168 7.32 25.71 -1.63
N GLU A 169 8.41 25.84 -2.38
CA GLU A 169 8.38 26.02 -3.84
C GLU A 169 8.25 24.66 -4.54
N LEU A 170 7.04 24.36 -5.00
CA LEU A 170 6.74 23.27 -5.92
C LEU A 170 6.25 23.84 -7.24
N THR A 171 6.91 23.46 -8.33
CA THR A 171 6.66 24.01 -9.67
C THR A 171 5.32 23.57 -10.24
N THR A 172 4.86 22.39 -9.86
CA THR A 172 3.61 21.78 -10.37
C THR A 172 2.37 22.12 -9.54
N LEU A 173 2.54 22.74 -8.37
CA LEU A 173 1.48 22.94 -7.37
C LEU A 173 0.34 23.82 -7.87
N GLU A 174 0.65 24.87 -8.64
CA GLU A 174 -0.38 25.79 -9.13
C GLU A 174 -1.22 25.15 -10.25
N ALA A 175 -0.58 24.38 -11.14
CA ALA A 175 -1.28 23.59 -12.15
C ALA A 175 -2.20 22.54 -11.50
N TYR A 176 -1.73 21.90 -10.43
CA TYR A 176 -2.52 20.96 -9.64
C TYR A 176 -3.75 21.62 -9.00
N LYS A 177 -3.59 22.78 -8.34
CA LYS A 177 -4.72 23.53 -7.75
C LYS A 177 -5.77 23.89 -8.80
N GLN A 178 -5.35 24.36 -9.97
CA GLN A 178 -6.26 24.69 -11.08
C GLN A 178 -7.04 23.46 -11.57
N GLU A 179 -6.40 22.30 -11.62
CA GLU A 179 -7.05 21.06 -12.03
C GLU A 179 -8.03 20.56 -10.96
N MET A 180 -7.64 20.58 -9.70
CA MET A 180 -8.50 20.21 -8.56
C MET A 180 -9.70 21.15 -8.40
N ALA A 181 -9.59 22.42 -8.81
CA ALA A 181 -10.71 23.36 -8.81
C ALA A 181 -11.81 22.98 -9.83
N LYS A 182 -11.48 22.15 -10.83
CA LYS A 182 -12.47 21.61 -11.78
C LYS A 182 -13.28 20.47 -11.18
N ALA A 183 -12.85 19.88 -10.05
CA ALA A 183 -13.56 18.83 -9.36
C ALA A 183 -14.94 19.30 -8.91
N GLY A 184 -15.99 18.66 -9.43
CA GLY A 184 -17.39 19.03 -9.21
C GLY A 184 -18.06 19.79 -10.35
N SER A 185 -17.30 20.23 -11.36
CA SER A 185 -17.91 20.69 -12.61
C SER A 185 -18.41 19.48 -13.40
N LYS A 186 -19.73 19.35 -13.59
CA LYS A 186 -20.39 18.21 -14.27
C LYS A 186 -19.88 17.93 -15.70
N ARG A 187 -19.08 18.83 -16.28
CA ARG A 187 -18.64 18.80 -17.69
C ARG A 187 -17.13 18.61 -17.89
N LYS A 188 -16.28 18.66 -16.86
CA LYS A 188 -14.83 18.54 -17.04
C LYS A 188 -14.32 17.26 -16.39
N LYS A 189 -13.71 16.41 -17.22
CA LYS A 189 -12.87 15.31 -16.74
C LYS A 189 -11.60 15.93 -16.18
N ILE A 190 -11.18 15.48 -15.00
CA ILE A 190 -9.94 15.89 -14.35
C ILE A 190 -8.80 15.20 -15.08
N ASP A 191 -7.80 15.99 -15.50
CA ASP A 191 -6.59 15.46 -16.11
C ASP A 191 -5.69 14.87 -15.03
N SER A 192 -5.44 13.56 -15.09
CA SER A 192 -4.58 12.87 -14.12
C SER A 192 -3.14 13.34 -14.19
N LYS A 193 -2.70 13.90 -15.34
CA LYS A 193 -1.31 14.36 -15.50
C LYS A 193 -0.90 15.43 -14.50
N ALA A 194 -1.80 16.32 -14.11
CA ALA A 194 -1.47 17.37 -13.14
C ALA A 194 -1.23 16.77 -11.75
N GLU A 195 -1.93 15.70 -11.41
CA GLU A 195 -1.75 14.94 -10.18
C GLU A 195 -0.48 14.09 -10.23
N ASP A 196 -0.28 13.34 -11.32
CA ASP A 196 0.92 12.52 -11.54
C ASP A 196 2.19 13.37 -11.44
N ASN A 197 2.23 14.54 -12.10
CA ASN A 197 3.38 15.45 -12.06
C ASN A 197 3.69 15.96 -10.65
N LEU A 198 2.66 16.28 -9.85
CA LEU A 198 2.85 16.75 -8.48
C LEU A 198 3.37 15.63 -7.57
N MET A 199 2.80 14.43 -7.70
CA MET A 199 3.26 13.26 -6.94
C MET A 199 4.69 12.89 -7.31
N GLU A 200 5.06 12.95 -8.60
CA GLU A 200 6.43 12.73 -9.06
C GLU A 200 7.41 13.78 -8.51
N GLU A 201 7.03 15.05 -8.48
CA GLU A 201 7.88 16.12 -7.89
C GLU A 201 8.10 15.89 -6.39
N ILE A 202 7.07 15.47 -5.66
CA ILE A 202 7.19 15.11 -4.24
C ILE A 202 8.08 13.88 -4.06
N ASP A 203 7.93 12.85 -4.89
CA ASP A 203 8.75 11.64 -4.84
C ASP A 203 10.23 11.95 -5.10
N GLN A 204 10.52 12.85 -6.02
CA GLN A 204 11.90 13.32 -6.24
C GLN A 204 12.48 14.01 -4.99
N LYS A 205 11.66 14.75 -4.22
CA LYS A 205 12.11 15.36 -2.96
C LYS A 205 12.40 14.30 -1.90
N ILE A 206 11.54 13.27 -1.78
CA ILE A 206 11.75 12.15 -0.86
C ILE A 206 13.06 11.42 -1.19
N ILE A 207 13.26 11.05 -2.45
CA ILE A 207 14.47 10.36 -2.92
C ILE A 207 15.71 11.20 -2.65
N ALA A 208 15.70 12.50 -2.98
CA ALA A 208 16.84 13.37 -2.76
C ALA A 208 17.23 13.50 -1.28
N VAL A 209 16.23 13.51 -0.38
CA VAL A 209 16.48 13.54 1.08
C VAL A 209 17.07 12.21 1.55
N GLN A 210 16.54 11.08 1.08
CA GLN A 210 17.05 9.74 1.41
C GLN A 210 18.50 9.56 0.94
N GLU A 211 18.81 9.97 -0.30
CA GLU A 211 20.17 9.93 -0.83
C GLU A 211 21.13 10.80 -0.01
N ALA A 212 20.71 12.02 0.36
CA ALA A 212 21.52 12.91 1.18
C ALA A 212 21.82 12.31 2.56
N LYS A 213 20.82 11.66 3.19
CA LYS A 213 20.96 10.97 4.47
C LYS A 213 21.94 9.80 4.38
N GLU A 214 21.80 8.95 3.36
CA GLU A 214 22.73 7.84 3.13
C GLU A 214 24.17 8.32 2.91
N LEU A 215 24.36 9.42 2.17
CA LEU A 215 25.68 9.99 1.93
C LEU A 215 26.31 10.53 3.23
N LEU A 216 25.52 11.19 4.08
CA LEU A 216 25.99 11.67 5.38
C LEU A 216 26.38 10.51 6.31
N GLU A 217 25.60 9.44 6.34
CA GLU A 217 25.93 8.22 7.11
C GLU A 217 27.21 7.55 6.59
N LYS A 218 27.42 7.51 5.27
CA LYS A 218 28.65 6.96 4.66
C LYS A 218 29.89 7.81 4.89
N VAL A 219 29.75 9.11 5.14
CA VAL A 219 30.87 10.04 5.41
C VAL A 219 31.18 10.17 6.91
N SER A 220 30.21 9.88 7.77
CA SER A 220 30.34 9.97 9.23
C SER A 220 30.69 8.64 9.93
N GLY A 221 30.61 7.51 9.22
CA GLY A 221 31.10 6.19 9.66
C GLY A 221 32.50 5.88 9.18
#